data_AF-A0A6M4NMM9-F1
#
_entry.id   AF-A0A6M4NMM9-F1
#
_cell.length_a   1.000
_cell.length_b   1.000
_cell.length_c   1.000
_cell.angle_alpha   90.00
_cell.angle_beta   90.00
_cell.angle_gamma   90.00
#
_symmetry.space_group_name_H-M   'P 1'
#
loop_
_entity.id
_entity.type
_entity.pdbx_description
1 polymer ?
#
loop_
_entity_poly.entity_id
_entity_poly.type
_entity_poly.pdbx_seq_one_letter_code
_entity_poly.pdbx_strand_id
1 'polypeptide(L)'
;MSFLKLVIGLPLIIVIAVIAFMNNEMVSINLWPFYIEITASLSVVIIVLTLLGYIIGKLDSWVSYAPLRLSLRNQKRQNKKLNAEQQKLVEKVEGLKENLESIKTTETAPANETKAGAADQLKQKLSGLFKSKPKSDDFWCF
;
A
#
# COMPACT_ATOMS: atom_id res chain seq x y z
N MET A 1 14.40 -3.08 -15.46
CA MET A 1 15.07 -3.85 -14.37
C MET A 1 15.74 -5.15 -14.84
N SER A 2 15.26 -5.85 -15.88
CA SER A 2 15.92 -7.10 -16.35
C SER A 2 17.24 -6.86 -17.10
N PHE A 3 17.37 -5.73 -17.82
CA PHE A 3 18.59 -5.39 -18.55
C PHE A 3 19.81 -5.21 -17.62
N LEU A 4 19.66 -4.47 -16.52
CA LEU A 4 20.74 -4.26 -15.55
C LEU A 4 21.22 -5.58 -14.92
N LYS A 5 20.28 -6.50 -14.62
CA LYS A 5 20.60 -7.84 -14.12
C LYS A 5 21.38 -8.67 -15.14
N LEU A 6 21.11 -8.51 -16.43
CA LEU A 6 21.82 -9.19 -17.51
C LEU A 6 23.23 -8.59 -17.68
N VAL A 7 23.34 -7.26 -17.68
CA VAL A 7 24.62 -6.54 -17.80
C VAL A 7 25.56 -6.83 -16.64
N ILE A 8 25.06 -7.01 -15.42
CA ILE A 8 25.87 -7.42 -14.25
C ILE A 8 26.09 -8.94 -14.21
N GLY A 9 25.06 -9.73 -14.53
CA GLY A 9 25.09 -11.19 -14.34
C GLY A 9 25.93 -11.90 -15.40
N LEU A 10 25.88 -11.46 -16.65
CA LEU A 10 26.64 -12.06 -17.75
C LEU A 10 28.17 -11.99 -17.54
N PRO A 11 28.78 -10.83 -17.23
CA PRO A 11 30.23 -10.78 -17.00
C PRO A 11 30.63 -11.57 -15.76
N LEU A 12 29.81 -11.60 -14.71
CA LEU A 12 30.08 -12.41 -13.51
C LEU A 12 30.18 -13.90 -13.86
N ILE A 13 29.23 -14.41 -14.66
CA ILE A 13 29.25 -15.82 -15.11
C ILE A 13 30.48 -16.11 -15.96
N ILE A 14 30.87 -15.19 -16.86
CA ILE A 14 32.06 -15.35 -17.71
C ILE A 14 33.32 -15.43 -16.84
N VAL A 15 33.47 -14.54 -15.84
CA VAL A 15 34.62 -14.56 -14.94
C VAL A 15 34.70 -15.87 -14.16
N ILE A 16 33.57 -16.34 -13.62
CA ILE A 16 33.50 -17.63 -12.91
C ILE A 16 33.91 -18.79 -13.84
N ALA A 17 33.41 -18.79 -15.09
CA ALA A 17 33.74 -19.82 -16.07
C ALA A 17 35.22 -19.82 -16.45
N VAL A 18 35.83 -18.63 -16.63
CA VAL A 18 37.27 -18.51 -16.92
C VAL A 18 38.11 -19.03 -15.75
N ILE A 19 37.77 -18.65 -14.51
CA ILE A 19 38.47 -19.14 -13.31
C ILE A 19 38.37 -20.67 -13.22
N ALA A 20 37.17 -21.21 -13.44
CA ALA A 20 36.92 -22.65 -13.42
C ALA A 20 37.72 -23.40 -14.50
N PHE A 21 37.79 -22.86 -15.71
CA PHE A 21 38.51 -23.50 -16.81
C PHE A 21 40.03 -23.40 -16.67
N MET A 22 40.54 -22.25 -16.22
CA MET A 22 41.98 -22.04 -16.03
C MET A 22 42.54 -22.82 -14.83
N ASN A 23 41.75 -22.99 -13.77
CA ASN A 23 42.18 -23.68 -12.55
C ASN A 23 41.49 -25.06 -12.48
N ASN A 24 41.83 -25.94 -13.42
CA ASN A 24 41.21 -27.25 -13.55
C ASN A 24 42.05 -28.33 -12.85
N GLU A 25 42.15 -28.23 -11.54
CA GLU A 25 42.80 -29.24 -10.71
C GLU A 25 41.78 -30.24 -10.16
N MET A 26 42.23 -31.47 -9.91
CA MET A 26 41.42 -32.49 -9.25
C MET A 26 41.35 -32.18 -7.76
N VAL A 27 40.15 -31.94 -7.25
CA VAL A 27 39.90 -31.61 -5.85
C VAL A 27 39.06 -32.73 -5.22
N SER A 28 39.48 -33.20 -4.05
CA SER A 28 38.66 -34.06 -3.19
C SER A 28 37.80 -33.18 -2.27
N ILE A 29 36.49 -33.37 -2.35
CA ILE A 29 35.52 -32.63 -1.56
C ILE A 29 34.85 -33.60 -0.61
N ASN A 30 34.94 -33.27 0.67
CA ASN A 30 34.21 -33.97 1.72
C ASN A 30 32.87 -33.26 1.96
N LEU A 31 31.77 -33.88 1.53
CA LEU A 31 30.42 -33.35 1.69
C LEU A 31 29.91 -33.65 3.10
N TRP A 32 30.12 -32.72 4.03
CA TRP A 32 29.47 -32.74 5.35
C TRP A 32 28.02 -32.24 5.23
N PRO A 33 27.03 -32.80 5.97
CA PRO A 33 27.07 -33.84 7.01
C PRO A 33 26.97 -35.28 6.48
N PHE A 34 27.10 -35.50 5.17
CA PHE A 34 26.86 -36.79 4.52
C PHE A 34 28.11 -37.70 4.50
N TYR A 35 29.29 -37.19 4.87
CA TYR A 35 30.57 -37.92 4.90
C TYR A 35 30.90 -38.62 3.57
N ILE A 36 30.47 -38.04 2.45
CA ILE A 36 30.77 -38.55 1.10
C ILE A 36 31.99 -37.79 0.59
N GLU A 37 33.01 -38.53 0.15
CA GLU A 37 34.19 -37.98 -0.50
C GLU A 37 34.05 -38.11 -2.02
N ILE A 38 34.08 -36.98 -2.72
CA ILE A 38 33.97 -36.91 -4.18
C ILE A 38 35.22 -36.24 -4.72
N THR A 39 35.94 -36.95 -5.58
CA THR A 39 37.08 -36.41 -6.30
C THR A 39 36.63 -35.99 -7.69
N ALA A 40 36.64 -34.69 -7.96
CA ALA A 40 36.23 -34.14 -9.24
C ALA A 40 37.13 -32.97 -9.64
N SER A 41 37.11 -32.63 -10.92
CA SER A 41 37.72 -31.40 -11.40
C SER A 41 37.05 -30.19 -10.73
N LEU A 42 37.86 -29.22 -10.28
CA LEU A 42 37.40 -27.96 -9.70
C LEU A 42 36.40 -27.24 -10.62
N SER A 43 36.57 -27.36 -11.93
CA SER A 43 35.65 -26.77 -12.92
C SER A 43 34.23 -27.33 -12.80
N VAL A 44 34.12 -28.66 -12.68
CA VAL A 44 32.83 -29.36 -12.55
C VAL A 44 32.13 -28.96 -11.27
N VAL A 45 32.89 -28.86 -10.17
CA VAL A 45 32.39 -28.48 -8.85
C VAL A 45 31.81 -27.06 -8.89
N ILE A 46 32.56 -26.11 -9.46
CA ILE A 46 32.12 -24.71 -9.55
C ILE A 46 30.84 -24.59 -10.38
N ILE A 47 30.76 -25.29 -11.51
CA ILE A 47 29.56 -25.29 -12.36
C ILE A 47 28.36 -25.83 -11.60
N VAL A 48 28.50 -26.99 -10.94
CA VAL A 48 27.41 -27.61 -10.17
C VAL A 48 26.95 -26.71 -9.03
N LEU A 49 27.87 -26.14 -8.24
CA LEU A 49 27.53 -25.21 -7.17
C LEU A 49 26.87 -23.93 -7.70
N THR A 50 27.33 -23.40 -8.83
CA THR A 50 26.73 -22.22 -9.46
C THR A 50 25.29 -22.51 -9.92
N LEU A 51 25.05 -23.68 -10.52
CA LEU A 51 23.72 -24.11 -10.92
C LEU A 51 22.79 -24.29 -9.70
N LEU A 52 23.27 -24.97 -8.65
CA LEU A 52 22.51 -25.14 -7.41
C LEU A 52 22.19 -23.80 -6.76
N GLY A 53 23.18 -22.90 -6.65
CA GLY A 53 23.00 -21.55 -6.14
C GLY A 53 21.98 -20.75 -6.95
N TYR A 54 22.00 -20.88 -8.28
CA TYR A 54 21.01 -20.25 -9.15
C TYR A 54 19.58 -20.77 -8.91
N ILE A 55 19.41 -22.09 -8.77
CA ILE A 55 18.11 -22.71 -8.48
C ILE A 55 17.60 -22.22 -7.11
N ILE A 56 18.44 -22.28 -6.09
CA ILE A 56 18.10 -21.81 -4.73
C ILE A 56 17.72 -20.33 -4.75
N GLY A 57 18.49 -19.49 -5.44
CA GLY A 57 18.18 -18.06 -5.56
C GLY A 57 16.85 -17.78 -6.29
N LYS A 58 16.50 -18.60 -7.30
CA LYS A 58 15.18 -18.52 -7.95
C LYS A 58 14.05 -18.94 -7.02
N LEU A 59 14.25 -19.99 -6.24
CA LEU A 59 13.27 -20.46 -5.25
C LEU A 59 13.07 -19.44 -4.13
N ASP A 60 14.15 -18.88 -3.58
CA ASP A 60 14.10 -17.83 -2.56
C ASP A 60 13.34 -16.61 -3.06
N SER A 61 13.64 -16.17 -4.28
CA SER A 61 12.92 -15.07 -4.91
C SER A 61 11.42 -15.40 -5.05
N TRP A 62 11.07 -16.63 -5.43
CA TRP A 62 9.67 -17.05 -5.54
C TRP A 62 8.93 -17.03 -4.19
N VAL A 63 9.59 -17.49 -3.13
CA VAL A 63 9.05 -17.48 -1.76
C VAL A 63 8.90 -16.04 -1.24
N SER A 64 9.87 -15.18 -1.51
CA SER A 64 9.85 -13.76 -1.13
C SER A 64 8.68 -12.99 -1.77
N TYR A 65 8.21 -13.41 -2.96
CA TYR A 65 7.01 -12.84 -3.59
C TYR A 65 5.68 -13.35 -3.03
N ALA A 66 5.65 -14.36 -2.15
CA ALA A 66 4.42 -14.88 -1.56
C ALA A 66 3.63 -13.83 -0.73
N PRO A 67 4.24 -13.08 0.21
CA PRO A 67 3.54 -12.02 0.94
C PRO A 67 3.10 -10.87 0.03
N LEU A 68 3.87 -10.57 -1.03
CA LEU A 68 3.52 -9.53 -2.00
C LEU A 68 2.22 -9.87 -2.75
N ARG A 69 1.99 -11.14 -3.05
CA ARG A 69 0.73 -11.60 -3.67
C ARG A 69 -0.46 -11.41 -2.73
N LEU A 70 -0.27 -11.62 -1.43
CA LEU A 70 -1.30 -11.43 -0.42
C LEU A 70 -1.63 -9.94 -0.22
N SER A 71 -0.60 -9.08 -0.14
CA SER A 71 -0.78 -7.64 0.02
C SER A 71 -1.48 -7.02 -1.20
N LEU A 72 -1.16 -7.46 -2.42
CA LEU A 72 -1.86 -7.04 -3.63
C LEU A 72 -3.35 -7.39 -3.61
N ARG A 73 -3.73 -8.58 -3.13
CA ARG A 73 -5.15 -8.97 -3.00
C ARG A 73 -5.87 -8.11 -1.97
N ASN A 74 -5.22 -7.81 -0.85
CA ASN A 74 -5.78 -6.95 0.19
C ASN A 74 -5.95 -5.50 -0.29
N GLN A 75 -4.94 -4.92 -0.95
CA GLN A 75 -5.03 -3.58 -1.54
C GLN A 75 -6.13 -3.49 -2.61
N LYS A 76 -6.30 -4.53 -3.43
CA LYS A 76 -7.38 -4.59 -4.42
C LYS A 76 -8.76 -4.61 -3.76
N ARG A 77 -8.91 -5.35 -2.65
CA ARG A 77 -10.15 -5.37 -1.86
C ARG A 77 -10.45 -4.02 -1.21
N GLN A 78 -9.44 -3.36 -0.65
CA GLN A 78 -9.58 -2.03 -0.05
C GLN A 78 -9.99 -0.98 -1.10
N ASN A 79 -9.32 -0.95 -2.25
CA ASN A 79 -9.70 -0.07 -3.36
C ASN A 79 -11.15 -0.28 -3.81
N LYS A 80 -11.61 -1.52 -3.92
CA LYS A 80 -13.01 -1.81 -4.29
C LYS A 80 -14.00 -1.28 -3.24
N LYS A 81 -13.66 -1.37 -1.96
CA LYS A 81 -14.49 -0.83 -0.86
C LYS A 81 -14.55 0.69 -0.91
N LEU A 82 -13.39 1.36 -1.04
CA LEU A 82 -13.33 2.81 -1.16
C LEU A 82 -14.13 3.32 -2.37
N ASN A 83 -14.00 2.69 -3.54
CA ASN A 83 -14.78 3.08 -4.72
C ASN A 83 -16.30 2.93 -4.48
N ALA A 84 -16.73 1.88 -3.77
CA ALA A 84 -18.14 1.70 -3.43
C ALA A 84 -18.65 2.76 -2.44
N GLU A 85 -17.82 3.21 -1.50
CA GLU A 85 -18.15 4.30 -0.58
C GLU A 85 -18.23 5.64 -1.30
N GLN A 86 -17.26 5.94 -2.18
CA GLN A 86 -17.29 7.13 -3.02
C GLN A 86 -18.58 7.20 -3.83
N GLN A 87 -19.01 6.09 -4.42
CA GLN A 87 -20.23 6.06 -5.22
C GLN A 87 -21.49 6.31 -4.37
N LYS A 88 -21.56 5.75 -3.15
CA LYS A 88 -22.65 6.05 -2.20
C LYS A 88 -22.64 7.50 -1.72
N LEU A 89 -21.46 8.09 -1.54
CA LEU A 89 -21.33 9.50 -1.16
C LEU A 89 -21.78 10.41 -2.30
N VAL A 90 -21.40 10.08 -3.55
CA VAL A 90 -21.86 10.81 -4.74
C VAL A 90 -23.38 10.74 -4.86
N GLU A 91 -23.97 9.56 -4.72
CA GLU A 91 -25.44 9.38 -4.75
C GLU A 91 -26.14 10.20 -3.65
N LYS A 92 -25.59 10.24 -2.43
CA LYS A 92 -26.12 11.10 -1.35
C LYS A 92 -26.01 12.58 -1.67
N VAL A 93 -24.89 13.02 -2.25
CA VAL A 93 -24.71 14.43 -2.63
C VAL A 93 -25.67 14.80 -3.76
N GLU A 94 -25.88 13.91 -4.73
CA GLU A 94 -26.85 14.09 -5.81
C GLU A 94 -28.29 14.16 -5.27
N GLY A 95 -28.70 13.22 -4.41
CA GLY A 95 -30.04 13.23 -3.80
C GLY A 95 -30.28 14.43 -2.86
N LEU A 96 -29.24 14.91 -2.16
CA LEU A 96 -29.32 16.14 -1.37
C LEU A 96 -29.44 17.39 -2.26
N LYS A 97 -28.75 17.43 -3.41
CA LYS A 97 -28.91 18.51 -4.39
C LYS A 97 -30.32 18.51 -4.96
N GLU A 98 -30.85 17.36 -5.34
CA GLU A 98 -32.22 17.22 -5.85
C GLU A 98 -33.27 17.68 -4.82
N ASN A 99 -33.10 17.32 -3.54
CA ASN A 99 -33.96 17.82 -2.45
C ASN A 99 -33.84 19.34 -2.25
N LEU A 100 -32.64 19.91 -2.37
CA LEU A 100 -32.47 21.36 -2.29
C LEU A 100 -33.08 22.08 -3.49
N GLU A 101 -33.03 21.49 -4.68
CA GLU A 101 -33.66 22.05 -5.88
C GLU A 101 -35.18 21.95 -5.82
N SER A 102 -35.75 20.85 -5.30
CA SER A 102 -37.19 20.70 -5.08
C SER A 102 -37.71 21.66 -4.00
N ILE A 103 -36.95 21.88 -2.92
CA ILE A 103 -37.28 22.89 -1.91
C ILE A 103 -37.16 24.30 -2.49
N LYS A 104 -36.10 24.61 -3.25
CA LYS A 104 -35.96 25.92 -3.92
C LYS A 104 -37.06 26.20 -4.94
N THR A 105 -37.49 25.20 -5.71
CA THR A 105 -38.62 25.35 -6.65
C THR A 105 -39.95 25.50 -5.91
N THR A 106 -40.10 24.87 -4.74
CA THR A 106 -41.26 25.07 -3.85
C THR A 106 -41.23 26.46 -3.18
N GLU A 107 -40.05 27.00 -2.88
CA GLU A 107 -39.89 28.35 -2.32
C GLU A 107 -40.00 29.49 -3.36
N THR A 108 -39.97 29.20 -4.67
CA THR A 108 -40.16 30.21 -5.72
C THR A 108 -41.63 30.58 -6.01
N ALA A 109 -42.55 30.36 -5.08
CA ALA A 109 -43.87 30.99 -5.07
C ALA A 109 -44.31 31.37 -3.65
N PRO A 110 -44.71 32.63 -3.42
CA PRO A 110 -43.86 33.82 -3.30
C PRO A 110 -43.30 33.99 -1.86
N ALA A 111 -42.05 34.42 -1.77
CA ALA A 111 -41.43 34.92 -0.54
C ALA A 111 -41.84 36.39 -0.29
N ASN A 112 -42.99 36.59 0.33
CA ASN A 112 -43.33 37.80 1.09
C ASN A 112 -44.51 37.38 1.98
N GLU A 113 -44.34 37.00 3.24
CA GLU A 113 -44.69 37.89 4.36
C GLU A 113 -44.26 37.34 5.75
N THR A 114 -43.71 36.14 5.88
CA THR A 114 -43.57 35.47 7.19
C THR A 114 -42.19 35.55 7.86
N LYS A 115 -41.19 36.17 7.22
CA LYS A 115 -39.80 36.19 7.73
C LYS A 115 -39.54 37.20 8.87
N ALA A 116 -40.46 38.11 9.16
CA ALA A 116 -40.30 39.07 10.27
C ALA A 116 -40.63 38.44 11.64
N GLY A 117 -41.71 37.66 11.75
CA GLY A 117 -42.16 37.10 13.04
C GLY A 117 -41.34 35.90 13.54
N ALA A 118 -40.81 35.08 12.63
CA ALA A 118 -40.05 33.88 13.00
C ALA A 118 -38.65 34.22 13.56
N ALA A 119 -38.01 35.26 13.02
CA ALA A 119 -36.70 35.73 13.49
C ALA A 119 -36.78 36.39 14.87
N ASP A 120 -37.86 37.13 15.16
CA ASP A 120 -38.08 37.75 16.47
C ASP A 120 -38.40 36.73 17.57
N GLN A 121 -39.19 35.69 17.27
CA GLN A 121 -39.48 34.62 18.23
C GLN A 121 -38.24 33.76 18.57
N LEU A 122 -37.34 33.55 17.59
CA LEU A 122 -36.08 32.84 17.78
C LEU A 122 -35.08 33.67 18.61
N LYS A 123 -34.99 34.99 18.36
CA LYS A 123 -34.17 35.91 19.16
C LYS A 123 -34.66 36.00 20.60
N GLN A 124 -35.98 36.04 20.82
CA GLN A 124 -36.55 36.09 22.17
C GLN A 124 -36.21 34.80 22.95
N LYS A 125 -36.34 33.62 22.32
CA LYS A 125 -35.97 32.34 22.94
C LYS A 125 -34.47 32.19 23.21
N LEU A 126 -33.61 32.71 22.34
CA LEU A 126 -32.15 32.65 22.53
C LEU A 126 -31.64 33.60 23.62
N SER A 127 -32.29 34.76 23.79
CA SER A 127 -31.88 35.76 24.81
C SER A 127 -32.01 35.27 26.26
N GLY A 128 -32.91 34.32 26.52
CA GLY A 128 -33.07 33.69 27.84
C GLY A 128 -32.05 32.60 28.13
N LEU A 129 -31.46 31.99 27.09
CA LEU A 129 -30.51 30.88 27.23
C LEU A 129 -29.06 31.36 27.47
N PHE A 130 -28.73 32.57 27.04
CA PHE A 130 -27.38 33.15 27.14
C PHE A 130 -27.13 33.99 28.39
N LYS A 131 -28.08 34.03 29.34
CA LYS A 131 -27.94 34.79 30.59
C LYS A 131 -27.51 33.88 31.74
N SER A 132 -26.27 33.40 31.72
CA SER A 132 -25.59 32.88 32.90
C SER A 132 -24.20 33.49 33.08
N LYS A 133 -23.89 33.74 34.36
CA LYS A 133 -22.87 34.60 34.99
C LYS A 133 -21.43 34.58 34.44
N PRO A 134 -20.67 35.68 34.61
CA PRO A 134 -19.23 35.68 34.44
C PRO A 134 -18.55 34.97 35.61
N LYS A 135 -17.54 34.16 35.28
CA LYS A 135 -16.52 33.67 36.22
C LYS A 135 -15.19 33.80 35.46
N SER A 136 -14.50 34.93 35.60
CA SER A 136 -13.48 35.16 36.64
C SER A 136 -12.47 34.02 36.67
N ASP A 137 -11.46 34.26 35.84
CA ASP A 137 -10.04 34.16 36.13
C ASP A 137 -9.37 32.79 36.21
N ASP A 138 -8.28 32.75 35.43
CA ASP A 138 -7.05 31.98 35.55
C ASP A 138 -7.12 30.47 35.32
N PHE A 139 -6.22 29.96 34.45
CA PHE A 139 -5.13 29.06 34.84
C PHE A 139 -4.61 28.21 33.65
N TRP A 140 -3.51 28.67 33.02
CA TRP A 140 -2.40 27.95 32.31
C TRP A 140 -2.73 26.99 31.14
N CYS A 141 -2.20 27.16 29.92
CA CYS A 141 -0.81 26.94 29.46
C CYS A 141 -0.23 25.57 29.83
N PHE A 142 -0.29 24.60 28.90
CA PHE A 142 0.85 23.84 28.34
C PHE A 142 0.37 22.93 27.21
#